data_AF-A0A0A1VID3-F1
#
_entry.id   AF-A0A0A1VID3-F1
#
_cell.length_a   1.000
_cell.length_b   1.000
_cell.length_c   1.000
_cell.angle_alpha   90.00
_cell.angle_beta   90.00
_cell.angle_gamma   90.00
#
_symmetry.space_group_name_H-M   'P 1'
#
loop_
_entity.id
_entity.type
_entity.pdbx_description
1 polymer ?
#
loop_
_entity_poly.entity_id
_entity_poly.type
_entity_poly.pdbx_seq_one_letter_code
_entity_poly.pdbx_strand_id
1 'polypeptide(L)'
;MRQSFLVAVVGCAAFPKPLTDTGGGEVQEPLKVKLSEILSKVNDLFEGELTDDDKLVYVNNVLKGKLLESDLLHQQAMNNTKEQFANSPDLASEIMNAIMDALAAHGSMSKQALGSDRVRTGLKDVLLGPAGLYEALRERGAS
;
A
#
# COMPACT_ATOMS: atom_id res chain seq x y z
N MET A 1 21.04 -14.51 5.58
CA MET A 1 19.71 -15.09 5.28
C MET A 1 18.92 -14.01 4.58
N ARG A 2 18.58 -14.18 3.30
CA ARG A 2 17.84 -13.17 2.53
C ARG A 2 16.35 -13.33 2.81
N GLN A 3 15.75 -12.37 3.52
CA GLN A 3 14.32 -12.33 3.74
C GLN A 3 13.62 -11.92 2.44
N SER A 4 12.67 -12.75 2.02
CA SER A 4 11.81 -12.53 0.88
C SER A 4 10.88 -11.35 1.14
N PHE A 5 11.04 -10.26 0.39
CA PHE A 5 10.10 -9.15 0.39
C PHE A 5 8.91 -9.54 -0.49
N LEU A 6 7.84 -10.05 0.13
CA LEU A 6 6.58 -10.32 -0.54
C LEU A 6 5.87 -8.95 -0.72
N VAL A 7 6.06 -8.33 -1.88
CA VAL A 7 5.20 -7.22 -2.30
C VAL A 7 3.80 -7.79 -2.47
N ALA A 8 2.93 -7.50 -1.50
CA ALA A 8 1.52 -7.79 -1.59
C ALA A 8 0.95 -7.02 -2.79
N VAL A 9 0.70 -7.75 -3.88
CA VAL A 9 -0.22 -7.32 -4.93
C VAL A 9 -1.60 -7.28 -4.28
N VAL A 10 -2.01 -6.10 -3.84
CA VAL A 10 -3.41 -5.83 -3.54
C VAL A 10 -3.96 -5.08 -4.74
N GLY A 11 -4.27 -5.86 -5.78
CA GLY A 11 -5.29 -5.46 -6.74
C GLY A 11 -6.66 -5.68 -6.11
N CYS A 12 -7.60 -4.80 -6.41
CA CYS A 12 -9.01 -4.85 -6.00
C CYS A 12 -9.56 -6.29 -5.95
N ALA A 13 -9.65 -6.86 -4.74
CA ALA A 13 -10.67 -7.85 -4.46
C ALA A 13 -11.91 -7.07 -4.05
N ALA A 14 -12.92 -7.04 -4.92
CA ALA A 14 -14.25 -6.63 -4.55
C ALA A 14 -14.64 -7.40 -3.29
N PHE A 15 -14.94 -6.67 -2.20
CA PHE A 15 -15.58 -7.28 -1.04
C PHE A 15 -16.85 -7.99 -1.54
N PRO A 16 -17.00 -9.32 -1.36
CA PRO A 16 -18.30 -9.93 -1.55
C PRO A 16 -19.24 -9.25 -0.55
N LYS A 17 -20.26 -8.56 -1.06
CA LYS A 17 -21.31 -7.98 -0.22
C LYS A 17 -21.91 -9.13 0.59
N PRO A 18 -21.79 -9.16 1.92
CA PRO A 18 -22.55 -10.11 2.71
C PRO A 18 -24.02 -9.80 2.44
N LEU A 19 -24.75 -10.82 1.99
CA LEU A 19 -26.20 -10.81 2.00
C LEU A 19 -26.64 -10.34 3.39
N THR A 20 -27.36 -9.23 3.39
CA THR A 20 -27.97 -8.62 4.58
C THR A 20 -28.79 -9.66 5.32
N ASP A 21 -28.33 -10.02 6.52
CA ASP A 21 -29.22 -10.42 7.59
C ASP A 21 -29.03 -9.45 8.77
N THR A 22 -30.01 -8.56 8.87
CA THR A 22 -30.58 -7.96 10.07
C THR A 22 -29.64 -7.70 11.27
N GLY A 23 -29.10 -6.48 11.34
CA GLY A 23 -28.52 -5.89 12.57
C GLY A 23 -27.08 -5.38 12.43
N GLY A 24 -26.83 -4.28 11.70
CA GLY A 24 -25.46 -3.78 11.47
C GLY A 24 -25.33 -2.29 11.16
N GLY A 25 -26.20 -1.44 11.73
CA GLY A 25 -26.28 -0.01 11.42
C GLY A 25 -25.16 0.87 11.98
N GLU A 26 -24.29 0.38 12.86
CA GLU A 26 -23.38 1.26 13.62
C GLU A 26 -21.88 0.98 13.43
N VAL A 27 -21.49 -0.20 12.94
CA VAL A 27 -20.06 -0.58 12.85
C VAL A 27 -19.43 -0.23 11.49
N GLN A 28 -20.24 -0.13 10.44
CA GLN A 28 -19.74 0.23 9.10
C GLN A 28 -19.52 1.74 8.92
N GLU A 29 -20.36 2.57 9.54
CA GLU A 29 -20.29 4.03 9.45
C GLU A 29 -18.92 4.58 9.92
N PRO A 30 -18.37 4.19 11.10
CA PRO A 30 -17.09 4.71 11.59
C PRO A 30 -15.88 4.29 10.73
N LEU A 31 -15.93 3.10 10.13
CA LEU A 31 -14.86 2.62 9.24
C LEU A 31 -14.87 3.36 7.91
N LYS A 32 -16.06 3.61 7.35
CA LYS A 32 -16.23 4.40 6.11
C LYS A 32 -15.82 5.85 6.32
N VAL A 33 -16.16 6.45 7.46
CA VAL A 33 -15.72 7.81 7.83
C VAL A 33 -14.20 7.90 7.97
N LYS A 34 -13.56 6.91 8.62
CA LYS A 34 -12.09 6.85 8.71
C LYS A 34 -11.43 6.73 7.34
N LEU A 35 -12.02 5.96 6.43
CA LEU A 35 -11.50 5.79 5.08
C LEU A 35 -11.68 7.06 4.22
N SER A 36 -12.82 7.74 4.32
CA SER A 36 -13.07 8.99 3.58
C SER A 36 -12.18 10.15 4.06
N GLU A 37 -11.90 10.24 5.36
CA GLU A 37 -10.95 11.21 5.90
C GLU A 37 -9.51 10.96 5.43
N ILE A 38 -9.09 9.70 5.36
CA ILE A 38 -7.78 9.32 4.81
C ILE A 38 -7.72 9.68 3.33
N LEU A 39 -8.74 9.31 2.55
CA LEU A 39 -8.83 9.62 1.12
C LEU A 39 -8.76 11.12 0.85
N SER A 40 -9.54 11.94 1.56
CA SER A 40 -9.49 13.40 1.41
C SER A 40 -8.09 13.94 1.71
N LYS A 41 -7.51 13.57 2.85
CA LYS A 41 -6.18 14.06 3.24
C LYS A 41 -5.10 13.61 2.27
N VAL A 42 -5.17 12.38 1.77
CA VAL A 42 -4.20 11.84 0.82
C VAL A 42 -4.37 12.50 -0.56
N ASN A 43 -5.59 12.77 -1.00
CA ASN A 43 -5.85 13.42 -2.28
C ASN A 43 -5.31 14.85 -2.34
N ASP A 44 -5.35 15.58 -1.23
CA ASP A 44 -4.83 16.95 -1.13
C ASP A 44 -3.29 17.01 -1.10
N LEU A 45 -2.60 15.88 -0.86
CA LEU A 45 -1.14 15.83 -0.77
C LEU A 45 -0.45 15.61 -2.13
N PHE A 46 -1.17 15.10 -3.12
CA PHE A 46 -0.58 14.68 -4.41
C PHE A 46 -1.33 15.27 -5.60
N GLU A 47 -0.59 15.97 -6.46
CA GLU A 47 -1.06 16.55 -7.72
C GLU A 47 -0.67 15.67 -8.93
N GLY A 48 -1.30 15.93 -10.08
CA GLY A 48 -0.99 15.26 -11.36
C GLY A 48 -1.93 14.11 -11.72
N GLU A 49 -1.55 13.33 -12.74
CA GLU A 49 -2.33 12.20 -13.27
C GLU A 49 -2.15 10.95 -12.38
N LEU A 50 -2.66 11.00 -11.15
CA LEU A 50 -2.65 9.89 -10.19
C LEU A 50 -4.08 9.50 -9.82
N THR A 51 -4.37 8.20 -9.83
CA THR A 51 -5.66 7.70 -9.34
C THR A 51 -5.69 7.67 -7.81
N ASP A 52 -6.90 7.65 -7.22
CA ASP A 52 -7.06 7.49 -5.77
C ASP A 52 -6.39 6.20 -5.27
N ASP A 53 -6.47 5.12 -6.06
CA ASP A 53 -5.82 3.84 -5.76
C ASP A 53 -4.29 3.96 -5.75
N ASP A 54 -3.69 4.68 -6.70
CA ASP A 54 -2.23 4.90 -6.74
C ASP A 54 -1.75 5.57 -5.45
N LYS A 55 -2.47 6.61 -5.01
CA LYS A 55 -2.13 7.36 -3.80
C LYS A 55 -2.33 6.51 -2.55
N LEU A 56 -3.41 5.73 -2.48
CA LEU A 56 -3.68 4.83 -1.35
C LEU A 56 -2.65 3.72 -1.24
N VAL A 57 -2.27 3.09 -2.35
CA VAL A 57 -1.23 2.04 -2.38
C VAL A 57 0.11 2.63 -1.95
N TYR A 58 0.46 3.83 -2.43
CA TYR A 58 1.68 4.50 -2.04
C TYR A 58 1.75 4.74 -0.52
N VAL A 59 0.70 5.29 0.08
CA VAL A 59 0.70 5.57 1.53
C VAL A 59 0.65 4.28 2.36
N ASN A 60 -0.29 3.37 2.07
CA ASN A 60 -0.56 2.23 2.96
C ASN A 60 0.39 1.06 2.77
N ASN A 61 0.84 0.81 1.54
CA ASN A 61 1.59 -0.41 1.23
C ASN A 61 3.08 -0.12 1.03
N VAL A 62 3.42 1.04 0.45
CA VAL A 62 4.81 1.41 0.21
C VAL A 62 5.41 2.14 1.42
N LEU A 63 4.87 3.31 1.77
CA LEU A 63 5.46 4.16 2.80
C LEU A 63 5.27 3.59 4.21
N LYS A 64 4.02 3.26 4.58
CA LYS A 64 3.73 2.67 5.88
C LYS A 64 4.42 1.30 6.06
N GLY A 65 4.52 0.49 5.00
CA GLY A 65 5.23 -0.78 5.03
C GLY A 65 6.69 -0.60 5.48
N LYS A 66 7.41 0.32 4.85
CA LYS A 66 8.80 0.65 5.22
C LYS A 66 8.94 1.19 6.63
N LEU A 67 8.06 2.10 7.04
CA LEU A 67 8.12 2.70 8.38
C LEU A 67 7.87 1.66 9.49
N LEU A 68 7.05 0.63 9.22
CA LEU A 68 6.81 -0.47 10.16
C LEU A 68 8.03 -1.39 10.34
N GLU A 69 9.01 -1.34 9.44
CA GLU A 69 10.28 -2.07 9.56
C GLU A 69 11.30 -1.34 10.45
N SER A 70 11.04 -0.09 10.84
CA SER A 70 11.96 0.70 11.65
C SER A 70 11.86 0.35 13.13
N ASP A 71 12.89 -0.34 13.65
CA ASP A 71 13.02 -0.63 15.09
C ASP A 71 12.99 0.65 15.94
N LEU A 72 13.56 1.75 15.42
CA LEU A 72 13.55 3.05 16.08
C LEU A 72 12.12 3.56 16.25
N LEU A 73 11.32 3.58 15.18
CA LEU A 73 9.93 4.02 15.26
C LEU A 73 9.09 3.10 16.15
N HIS A 74 9.36 1.80 16.13
CA HIS A 74 8.73 0.86 17.04
C HIS A 74 9.01 1.24 18.51
N GLN A 75 10.27 1.46 18.87
CA GLN A 75 10.64 1.89 20.22
C GLN A 75 10.02 3.24 20.59
N GLN A 76 9.98 4.21 19.66
CA GLN A 76 9.35 5.50 19.96
C GLN A 76 7.84 5.38 20.18
N ALA A 77 7.15 4.57 19.39
CA ALA A 77 5.71 4.36 19.53
C ALA A 77 5.33 3.63 20.84
N MET A 78 6.21 2.77 21.36
CA MET A 78 5.99 2.07 22.64
C MET A 78 6.25 2.94 23.86
N ASN A 79 7.16 3.91 23.75
CA ASN A 79 7.65 4.67 24.92
C ASN A 79 7.12 6.11 25.01
N ASN A 80 6.36 6.58 24.02
CA ASN A 80 5.88 7.96 23.94
C ASN A 80 4.37 8.02 23.66
N THR A 81 3.73 9.13 24.05
CA THR A 81 2.35 9.39 23.58
C THR A 81 2.33 9.63 22.09
N LYS A 82 1.14 9.54 21.48
CA LYS A 82 0.98 9.79 20.04
C LYS A 82 1.41 11.22 19.66
N GLU A 83 1.10 12.21 20.49
CA GLU A 83 1.49 13.60 20.28
C GLU A 83 3.01 13.77 20.34
N GLN A 84 3.69 13.11 21.28
CA GLN A 84 5.15 13.15 21.37
C GLN A 84 5.80 12.45 20.17
N PHE A 85 5.30 11.27 19.78
CA PHE A 85 5.76 10.55 18.60
C PHE A 85 5.57 11.38 17.32
N ALA A 86 4.42 12.02 17.15
CA ALA A 86 4.11 12.84 15.97
C ALA A 86 5.03 14.07 15.85
N ASN A 87 5.54 14.59 16.97
CA ASN A 87 6.48 15.72 17.00
C ASN A 87 7.96 15.29 17.04
N SER A 88 8.24 13.99 16.92
CA SER A 88 9.61 13.46 16.97
C SER A 88 10.40 13.82 15.70
N PRO A 89 11.64 14.34 15.83
CA PRO A 89 12.52 14.54 14.67
C PRO A 89 12.91 13.21 14.01
N ASP A 90 12.88 12.11 14.74
CA ASP A 90 13.18 10.78 14.20
C ASP A 90 12.06 10.29 13.29
N LEU A 91 10.78 10.56 13.62
CA LEU A 91 9.67 10.26 12.73
C LEU A 91 9.80 11.00 11.39
N ALA A 92 10.12 12.29 11.45
CA ALA A 92 10.31 13.09 10.24
C ALA A 92 11.47 12.55 9.37
N SER A 93 12.58 12.18 10.01
CA SER A 93 13.76 11.63 9.33
C SER A 93 13.46 10.26 8.69
N GLU A 94 12.77 9.39 9.41
CA GLU A 94 12.41 8.06 8.93
C GLU A 94 11.38 8.12 7.79
N ILE A 95 10.46 9.08 7.80
CA ILE A 95 9.57 9.33 6.66
C ILE A 95 10.38 9.69 5.41
N MET A 96 11.36 10.60 5.53
CA MET A 96 12.22 10.96 4.40
C MET A 96 13.04 9.77 3.91
N ASN A 97 13.65 9.01 4.81
CA ASN A 97 14.41 7.80 4.47
C ASN A 97 13.53 6.78 3.74
N ALA A 98 12.33 6.52 4.25
CA ALA A 98 11.39 5.59 3.63
C ALA A 98 10.96 6.03 2.22
N ILE A 99 10.78 7.34 1.99
CA ILE A 99 10.50 7.90 0.65
C ILE A 99 11.69 7.67 -0.28
N MET A 100 12.91 7.96 0.15
CA MET A 100 14.13 7.75 -0.65
C MET A 100 14.31 6.27 -1.01
N ASP A 101 14.13 5.38 -0.03
CA ASP A 101 14.26 3.93 -0.23
C ASP A 101 13.16 3.38 -1.13
N ALA A 102 11.93 3.90 -1.03
CA ALA A 102 10.82 3.52 -1.90
C ALA A 102 11.14 3.89 -3.35
N LEU A 103 11.60 5.13 -3.58
CA LEU A 103 12.00 5.61 -4.89
C LEU A 103 13.15 4.78 -5.47
N ALA A 104 14.20 4.53 -4.69
CA ALA A 104 15.37 3.77 -5.12
C ALA A 104 15.01 2.31 -5.47
N ALA A 105 14.21 1.64 -4.62
CA ALA A 105 13.76 0.28 -4.86
C ALA A 105 12.89 0.19 -6.12
N HIS A 106 11.89 1.08 -6.25
CA HIS A 106 11.01 1.10 -7.40
C HIS A 106 11.78 1.37 -8.69
N GLY A 107 12.62 2.41 -8.72
CA GLY A 107 13.46 2.73 -9.87
C GLY A 107 14.40 1.58 -10.27
N SER A 108 15.00 0.88 -9.31
CA SER A 108 15.84 -0.28 -9.55
C SER A 108 15.05 -1.44 -10.19
N MET A 109 13.89 -1.78 -9.64
CA MET A 109 13.02 -2.84 -10.18
C MET A 109 12.52 -2.50 -11.59
N SER A 110 12.05 -1.27 -11.81
CA SER A 110 11.60 -0.81 -13.12
C SER A 110 12.72 -0.84 -14.15
N LYS A 111 13.92 -0.39 -13.79
CA LYS A 111 15.10 -0.43 -14.68
C LYS A 111 15.46 -1.87 -15.08
N GLN A 112 15.42 -2.81 -14.13
CA GLN A 112 15.67 -4.22 -14.42
C GLN A 112 14.60 -4.83 -15.33
N ALA A 113 13.34 -4.54 -15.08
CA ALA A 113 12.24 -5.00 -15.92
C ALA A 113 12.30 -4.42 -17.35
N LEU A 114 12.67 -3.15 -17.50
CA LEU A 114 12.86 -2.52 -18.82
C LEU A 114 14.09 -3.06 -19.57
N GLY A 115 15.15 -3.40 -18.84
CA GLY A 115 16.41 -3.87 -19.43
C GLY A 115 16.49 -5.38 -19.71
N SER A 116 15.52 -6.20 -19.30
CA SER A 116 15.67 -7.66 -19.34
C SER A 116 14.39 -8.42 -19.72
N ASP A 117 14.45 -9.13 -20.85
CA ASP A 117 13.37 -10.03 -21.30
C ASP A 117 13.10 -11.16 -20.31
N ARG A 118 14.15 -11.66 -19.65
CA ARG A 118 14.02 -12.69 -18.62
C ARG A 118 13.18 -12.17 -17.46
N VAL A 119 13.42 -10.94 -17.00
CA VAL A 119 12.64 -10.34 -15.90
C VAL A 119 11.20 -10.13 -16.33
N ARG A 120 10.95 -9.58 -17.52
CA ARG A 120 9.58 -9.41 -18.05
C ARG A 120 8.83 -10.73 -18.18
N THR A 121 9.49 -11.76 -18.69
CA THR A 121 8.89 -13.10 -18.81
C THR A 121 8.55 -13.67 -17.45
N GLY A 122 9.47 -13.59 -16.47
CA GLY A 122 9.19 -14.02 -15.10
C GLY A 122 8.03 -13.27 -14.44
N LEU A 123 7.94 -11.95 -14.64
CA LEU A 123 6.81 -11.15 -14.15
C LEU A 123 5.49 -11.60 -14.79
N LYS A 124 5.47 -11.83 -16.11
CA LYS A 124 4.29 -12.35 -16.81
C LYS A 124 3.85 -13.70 -16.24
N ASP A 125 4.78 -14.61 -15.99
CA ASP A 125 4.46 -15.94 -15.45
C ASP A 125 3.88 -15.86 -14.03
N VAL A 126 4.41 -14.96 -13.18
CA VAL A 126 3.85 -14.69 -11.85
C VAL A 126 2.44 -14.09 -11.95
N LEU A 127 2.24 -13.12 -12.86
CA LEU A 127 0.95 -12.45 -13.06
C LEU A 127 -0.12 -13.41 -13.57
N LEU A 128 0.22 -14.30 -14.50
CA LEU A 128 -0.73 -15.29 -15.04
C LEU A 128 -0.89 -16.54 -14.17
N GLY A 129 -0.03 -16.73 -13.17
CA GLY A 129 -0.09 -17.84 -12.23
C GLY A 129 -0.62 -17.40 -10.86
N PRO A 130 0.25 -17.33 -9.83
CA PRO A 130 -0.18 -17.09 -8.45
C PRO A 130 -0.89 -15.75 -8.22
N ALA A 131 -0.66 -14.72 -9.04
CA ALA A 131 -1.32 -13.43 -8.89
C ALA A 131 -2.65 -13.31 -9.66
N GLY A 132 -3.03 -14.29 -10.49
CA GLY A 132 -4.38 -14.41 -11.06
C GLY A 132 -4.86 -13.22 -11.91
N LEU A 133 -3.97 -12.58 -12.68
CA LEU A 133 -4.31 -11.37 -13.44
C LEU A 133 -5.43 -11.61 -14.46
N TYR A 134 -5.41 -12.75 -15.16
CA TYR A 134 -6.40 -13.04 -16.20
C TYR A 134 -7.80 -13.19 -15.62
N GLU A 135 -7.93 -13.91 -14.51
CA GLU A 135 -9.17 -14.15 -13.79
C GLU A 135 -9.74 -12.83 -13.28
N ALA A 136 -8.92 -12.01 -12.61
CA ALA A 136 -9.32 -10.71 -12.09
C ALA A 136 -9.83 -9.77 -13.21
N LEU A 137 -9.16 -9.76 -14.37
CA LEU A 137 -9.60 -8.97 -15.53
C LEU A 137 -10.95 -9.45 -16.07
N ARG A 138 -11.20 -10.76 -16.08
CA ARG A 138 -12.49 -11.32 -16.53
C ARG A 138 -13.63 -11.01 -15.56
N GLU A 139 -13.38 -11.07 -14.27
CA GLU A 139 -14.37 -10.73 -13.25
C GLU A 139 -14.77 -9.25 -13.34
N ARG A 140 -13.79 -8.36 -13.55
CA ARG A 140 -14.05 -6.93 -13.74
C ARG A 140 -14.86 -6.63 -15.01
N GLY A 141 -14.63 -7.35 -16.10
CA GLY A 141 -15.38 -7.18 -17.35
C GLY A 141 -16.80 -7.78 -17.33
N ALA A 142 -17.11 -8.62 -16.34
CA ALA A 142 -18.43 -9.22 -16.15
C ALA A 142 -19.34 -8.41 -15.20
N SER A 143 -18.80 -7.35 -14.58
CA SER A 143 -19.51 -6.42 -13.68
C SER A 143 -19.86 -5.11 -14.38
#